data_AF-A0A4V1ZAP7-F1
#
_entry.id   AF-A0A4V1ZAP7-F1
#
_cell.length_a   1.000
_cell.length_b   1.000
_cell.length_c   1.000
_cell.angle_alpha   90.00
_cell.angle_beta   90.00
_cell.angle_gamma   90.00
#
_symmetry.space_group_name_H-M   'P 1'
#
loop_
_entity.id
_entity.type
_entity.pdbx_description
1 polymer ?
#
loop_
_entity_poly.entity_id
_entity_poly.type
_entity_poly.pdbx_seq_one_letter_code
_entity_poly.pdbx_strand_id
1 'polypeptide(L)'
;MAPVSSPDELFAQKTDAELLYLAQNALRYPPAVGEAAVRELQRRELVPAAPRPGTGHILPAPAVERGLLAEIGQQLFGLSRTYFVTPLLLLLNLAVFAAMVAQGMDAFHPAANTLIAWGSNFSPLTLHGQPWRLLTSCFLHGGVAHLLLNSLALLFLGRLSETLVGPGRLLLTYLLSGIGGSLFSLWWHSAGINSVGASGAIFGLYGLVLMLALTGAVPMTKAQRYSLIWLVLLLVPGELEAGLKATTDNAAHLGGLATGLLVGGVFKAVGPRR
;
A
#
# COMPACT_ATOMS: atom_id res chain seq x y z
N MET A 1 -57.09 5.41 39.40
CA MET A 1 -56.11 5.15 38.33
C MET A 1 -56.72 5.60 37.03
N ALA A 2 -56.13 6.58 36.34
CA ALA A 2 -56.58 6.96 35.00
C ALA A 2 -56.31 5.80 34.03
N PRO A 3 -57.20 5.52 33.05
CA PRO A 3 -56.97 4.45 32.09
C PRO A 3 -55.73 4.78 31.25
N VAL A 4 -54.79 3.84 31.18
CA VAL A 4 -53.63 3.94 30.29
C VAL A 4 -54.18 3.82 28.86
N SER A 5 -54.09 4.92 28.09
CA SER A 5 -54.48 4.92 26.68
C SER A 5 -53.67 3.88 25.92
N SER A 6 -54.34 3.18 25.01
CA SER A 6 -53.67 2.23 24.13
C SER A 6 -52.64 2.96 23.27
N PRO A 7 -51.54 2.30 22.85
CA PRO A 7 -50.52 2.93 22.01
C PRO A 7 -51.13 3.62 20.78
N ASP A 8 -52.12 3.01 20.13
CA ASP A 8 -52.76 3.57 18.93
C ASP A 8 -53.55 4.86 19.21
N GLU A 9 -54.17 5.00 20.38
CA GLU A 9 -54.85 6.24 20.79
C GLU A 9 -53.88 7.41 21.00
N LEU A 10 -52.63 7.13 21.40
CA LEU A 10 -51.60 8.15 21.56
C LEU A 10 -51.12 8.72 20.22
N PHE A 11 -51.11 7.92 19.15
CA PHE A 11 -50.74 8.39 17.81
C PHE A 11 -51.93 9.05 17.10
N ALA A 12 -53.17 8.62 17.38
CA ALA A 12 -54.37 9.26 16.87
C ALA A 12 -54.51 10.73 17.30
N GLN A 13 -53.94 11.11 18.47
CA GLN A 13 -53.95 12.48 18.98
C GLN A 13 -52.84 13.38 18.39
N LYS A 14 -51.89 12.82 17.62
CA LYS A 14 -50.78 13.59 17.03
C LYS A 14 -51.20 14.31 15.75
N THR A 15 -50.55 15.44 15.50
CA THR A 15 -50.67 16.18 14.25
C THR A 15 -50.00 15.43 13.09
N ASP A 16 -50.41 15.73 11.86
CA ASP A 16 -49.82 15.10 10.66
C ASP A 16 -48.31 15.39 10.54
N ALA A 17 -47.87 16.58 10.96
CA ALA A 17 -46.46 16.97 10.97
C ALA A 17 -45.65 16.15 11.97
N GLU A 18 -46.17 15.90 13.17
CA GLU A 18 -45.52 15.06 14.17
C GLU A 18 -45.44 13.60 13.71
N LEU A 19 -46.51 13.09 13.10
CA LEU A 19 -46.54 11.75 12.55
C LEU A 19 -45.55 11.58 11.40
N LEU A 20 -45.48 12.57 10.48
CA LEU A 20 -44.53 12.56 9.37
C LEU A 20 -43.08 12.64 9.87
N TYR A 21 -42.83 13.47 10.89
CA TYR A 21 -41.51 13.56 11.53
C TYR A 21 -41.08 12.23 12.16
N LEU A 22 -41.98 11.57 12.90
CA LEU A 22 -41.73 10.27 13.53
C LEU A 22 -41.49 9.17 12.48
N ALA A 23 -42.26 9.19 11.38
CA ALA A 23 -42.08 8.25 10.27
C ALA A 23 -40.74 8.44 9.55
N GLN A 24 -40.35 9.69 9.24
CA GLN A 24 -39.08 10.00 8.56
C GLN A 24 -37.85 9.72 9.44
N ASN A 25 -38.00 9.78 10.77
CA ASN A 25 -36.91 9.56 11.73
C ASN A 25 -37.04 8.22 12.47
N ALA A 26 -37.76 7.24 11.91
CA ALA A 26 -38.09 5.98 12.59
C ALA A 26 -36.87 5.22 13.14
N LEU A 27 -35.69 5.32 12.49
CA LEU A 27 -34.44 4.68 12.94
C LEU A 27 -33.88 5.26 14.25
N ARG A 28 -34.35 6.42 14.70
CA ARG A 28 -33.93 7.07 15.95
C ARG A 28 -34.79 6.66 17.16
N TYR A 29 -35.86 5.91 16.94
CA TYR A 29 -36.83 5.50 17.95
C TYR A 29 -37.00 3.98 17.94
N PRO A 30 -37.61 3.38 18.99
CA PRO A 30 -38.00 1.98 18.94
C PRO A 30 -38.89 1.70 17.71
N PRO A 31 -38.71 0.56 17.01
CA PRO A 31 -39.41 0.26 15.76
C PRO A 31 -40.93 0.45 15.83
N ALA A 32 -41.53 0.08 16.96
CA ALA A 32 -42.97 0.22 17.21
C ALA A 32 -43.48 1.67 17.07
N VAL A 33 -42.65 2.68 17.36
CA VAL A 33 -43.02 4.11 17.28
C VAL A 33 -43.10 4.57 15.82
N GLY A 34 -42.09 4.22 15.01
CA GLY A 34 -42.08 4.55 13.59
C GLY A 34 -43.21 3.84 12.84
N GLU A 35 -43.43 2.57 13.15
CA GLU A 35 -44.51 1.79 12.55
C GLU A 35 -45.90 2.30 12.94
N ALA A 36 -46.11 2.70 14.21
CA ALA A 36 -47.39 3.27 14.64
C ALA A 36 -47.66 4.62 13.96
N ALA A 37 -46.64 5.47 13.80
CA ALA A 37 -46.77 6.72 13.07
C ALA A 37 -47.13 6.50 11.60
N VAL A 38 -46.48 5.53 10.93
CA VAL A 38 -46.79 5.18 9.53
C VAL A 38 -48.20 4.60 9.39
N ARG A 39 -48.62 3.72 10.31
CA ARG A 39 -49.98 3.15 10.32
C ARG A 39 -51.05 4.25 10.47
N GLU A 40 -50.82 5.23 11.35
CA GLU A 40 -51.75 6.34 11.53
C GLU A 40 -51.79 7.27 10.31
N LEU A 41 -50.64 7.55 9.67
CA LEU A 41 -50.60 8.30 8.41
C LEU A 41 -51.33 7.56 7.27
N GLN A 42 -51.22 6.24 7.21
CA GLN A 42 -51.95 5.41 6.25
C GLN A 42 -53.45 5.39 6.55
N ARG A 43 -53.85 5.30 7.82
CA ARG A 43 -55.27 5.42 8.24
C ARG A 43 -55.88 6.76 7.84
N ARG A 44 -55.07 7.83 7.84
CA ARG A 44 -55.46 9.18 7.38
C ARG A 44 -55.34 9.39 5.87
N GLU A 45 -54.97 8.36 5.12
CA GLU A 45 -54.76 8.43 3.66
C GLU A 45 -53.67 9.42 3.21
N LEU A 46 -52.78 9.82 4.12
CA LEU A 46 -51.67 10.75 3.84
C LEU A 46 -50.44 10.03 3.26
N VAL A 47 -50.32 8.73 3.49
CA VAL A 47 -49.26 7.87 2.94
C VAL A 47 -49.91 6.63 2.33
N PRO A 48 -49.51 6.21 1.12
CA PRO A 48 -50.02 4.98 0.54
C PRO A 48 -49.78 3.75 1.43
N ALA A 49 -50.73 2.81 1.46
CA ALA A 49 -50.49 1.50 2.06
C ALA A 49 -49.30 0.85 1.36
N ALA A 50 -48.28 0.42 2.12
CA ALA A 50 -47.12 -0.23 1.53
C ALA A 50 -47.57 -1.48 0.74
N PRO A 51 -47.01 -1.75 -0.45
CA PRO A 51 -47.25 -3.00 -1.15
C PRO A 51 -46.90 -4.17 -0.22
N ARG A 52 -47.72 -5.23 -0.19
CA ARG A 52 -47.33 -6.49 0.47
C ARG A 52 -45.94 -6.88 -0.06
N PRO A 53 -45.01 -7.35 0.79
CA PRO A 53 -43.68 -7.70 0.33
C PRO A 53 -43.79 -8.85 -0.68
N GLY A 54 -43.80 -8.50 -1.96
CA GLY A 54 -43.40 -9.42 -3.02
C GLY A 54 -41.92 -9.76 -2.79
N THR A 55 -41.49 -10.88 -3.35
CA THR A 55 -40.10 -11.36 -3.37
C THR A 55 -39.21 -10.44 -4.21
N GLY A 56 -39.19 -9.15 -3.88
CA GLY A 56 -38.36 -8.13 -4.48
C GLY A 56 -36.94 -8.29 -3.98
N HIS A 57 -36.02 -8.35 -4.93
CA HIS A 57 -34.59 -8.26 -4.69
C HIS A 57 -34.30 -7.20 -3.62
N ILE A 58 -33.69 -7.65 -2.52
CA ILE A 58 -33.11 -6.77 -1.51
C ILE A 58 -32.13 -5.87 -2.25
N LEU A 59 -32.48 -4.60 -2.45
CA LEU A 59 -31.50 -3.61 -2.89
C LEU A 59 -30.42 -3.58 -1.81
N PRO A 60 -29.14 -3.74 -2.16
CA PRO A 60 -28.06 -3.68 -1.18
C PRO A 60 -28.16 -2.34 -0.43
N ALA A 61 -27.95 -2.38 0.89
CA ALA A 61 -27.93 -1.19 1.72
C ALA A 61 -27.03 -0.12 1.07
N PRO A 62 -27.41 1.17 1.11
CA PRO A 62 -26.57 2.23 0.57
C PRO A 62 -25.18 2.10 1.21
N ALA A 63 -24.16 2.02 0.36
CA ALA A 63 -22.78 1.90 0.81
C ALA A 63 -22.50 3.06 1.78
N VAL A 64 -22.09 2.73 3.00
CA VAL A 64 -21.58 3.73 3.93
C VAL A 64 -20.42 4.40 3.23
N GLU A 65 -20.57 5.68 2.84
CA GLU A 65 -19.50 6.48 2.27
C GLU A 65 -18.34 6.47 3.27
N ARG A 66 -17.30 5.69 2.98
CA ARG A 66 -16.07 5.72 3.77
C ARG A 66 -15.44 7.07 3.51
N GLY A 67 -15.08 7.78 4.57
CA GLY A 67 -14.35 9.03 4.42
C GLY A 67 -13.09 8.83 3.57
N LEU A 68 -12.73 9.80 2.75
CA LEU A 68 -11.58 9.77 1.82
C LEU A 68 -10.30 9.21 2.46
N LEU A 69 -10.02 9.55 3.72
CA LEU A 69 -8.86 9.04 4.46
C LEU A 69 -8.92 7.53 4.72
N ALA A 70 -10.10 6.99 4.99
CA ALA A 70 -10.32 5.56 5.17
C ALA A 70 -10.18 4.80 3.84
N GLU A 71 -10.60 5.40 2.73
CA GLU A 71 -10.41 4.82 1.39
C GLU A 71 -8.93 4.83 0.98
N ILE A 72 -8.24 5.95 1.17
CA ILE A 72 -6.79 6.04 0.95
C ILE A 72 -6.06 5.03 1.84
N GLY A 73 -6.43 4.94 3.12
CA GLY A 73 -5.87 3.98 4.06
C GLY A 73 -6.08 2.53 3.61
N GLN A 74 -7.28 2.16 3.19
CA GLN A 74 -7.56 0.82 2.63
C GLN A 74 -6.82 0.56 1.32
N GLN A 75 -6.67 1.56 0.47
CA GLN A 75 -5.94 1.38 -0.77
C GLN A 75 -4.44 1.16 -0.50
N LEU A 76 -3.84 1.96 0.38
CA LEU A 76 -2.40 1.88 0.67
C LEU A 76 -2.02 0.69 1.56
N PHE A 77 -2.85 0.33 2.53
CA PHE A 77 -2.55 -0.65 3.58
C PHE A 77 -3.55 -1.81 3.67
N GLY A 78 -4.61 -1.82 2.85
CA GLY A 78 -5.60 -2.89 2.85
C GLY A 78 -5.00 -4.19 2.34
N LEU A 79 -4.60 -5.05 3.27
CA LEU A 79 -4.10 -6.38 2.97
C LEU A 79 -5.14 -7.16 2.17
N SER A 80 -4.71 -7.72 1.05
CA SER A 80 -5.52 -8.65 0.26
C SER A 80 -4.67 -9.84 -0.15
N ARG A 81 -5.31 -10.90 -0.64
CA ARG A 81 -4.57 -12.07 -1.18
C ARG A 81 -3.62 -11.70 -2.31
N THR A 82 -3.84 -10.58 -2.99
CA THR A 82 -3.05 -10.09 -4.11
C THR A 82 -2.17 -8.90 -3.76
N TYR A 83 -2.25 -8.38 -2.53
CA TYR A 83 -1.50 -7.21 -2.07
C TYR A 83 -1.18 -7.33 -0.57
N PHE A 84 -0.02 -7.88 -0.25
CA PHE A 84 0.46 -8.02 1.13
C PHE A 84 1.99 -7.95 1.24
N VAL A 85 2.73 -8.17 0.15
CA VAL A 85 4.20 -8.11 0.16
C VAL A 85 4.69 -6.68 0.28
N THR A 86 4.07 -5.71 -0.39
CA THR A 86 4.46 -4.30 -0.28
C THR A 86 4.27 -3.78 1.16
N PRO A 87 3.10 -3.95 1.81
CA PRO A 87 2.95 -3.63 3.23
C PRO A 87 3.92 -4.38 4.14
N LEU A 88 4.19 -5.66 3.88
CA LEU A 88 5.14 -6.44 4.67
C LEU A 88 6.56 -5.86 4.59
N LEU A 89 7.05 -5.56 3.39
CA LEU A 89 8.38 -4.97 3.20
C LEU A 89 8.48 -3.58 3.86
N LEU A 90 7.42 -2.77 3.76
CA LEU A 90 7.32 -1.50 4.48
C LEU A 90 7.42 -1.68 5.99
N LEU A 91 6.62 -2.57 6.56
CA LEU A 91 6.62 -2.86 7.99
C LEU A 91 7.97 -3.39 8.46
N LEU A 92 8.65 -4.22 7.67
CA LEU A 92 10.00 -4.71 7.97
C LEU A 92 11.01 -3.56 8.02
N ASN A 93 11.01 -2.66 7.04
CA ASN A 93 11.89 -1.48 7.04
C ASN A 93 11.65 -0.58 8.25
N LEU A 94 10.38 -0.33 8.59
CA LEU A 94 10.00 0.45 9.77
C LEU A 94 10.43 -0.23 11.07
N ALA A 95 10.19 -1.54 11.20
CA ALA A 95 10.51 -2.30 12.40
C ALA A 95 12.03 -2.39 12.63
N VAL A 96 12.82 -2.65 11.59
CA VAL A 96 14.28 -2.67 11.68
C VAL A 96 14.81 -1.31 12.08
N PHE A 97 14.36 -0.22 11.45
CA PHE A 97 14.79 1.13 11.82
C PHE A 97 14.40 1.49 13.26
N ALA A 98 13.17 1.17 13.68
CA ALA A 98 12.72 1.39 15.05
C ALA A 98 13.58 0.60 16.06
N ALA A 99 13.95 -0.64 15.75
CA ALA A 99 14.84 -1.44 16.58
C ALA A 99 16.25 -0.84 16.67
N MET A 100 16.78 -0.29 15.58
CA MET A 100 18.07 0.41 15.58
C MET A 100 18.04 1.64 16.50
N VAL A 101 16.99 2.47 16.40
CA VAL A 101 16.80 3.65 17.25
C VAL A 101 16.62 3.24 18.71
N ALA A 102 15.83 2.20 18.99
CA ALA A 102 15.64 1.67 20.34
C ALA A 102 16.93 1.14 20.98
N GLN A 103 17.91 0.71 20.17
CA GLN A 103 19.25 0.32 20.63
C GLN A 103 20.25 1.49 20.68
N GLY A 104 19.79 2.73 20.56
CA GLY A 104 20.61 3.93 20.74
C GLY A 104 21.24 4.49 19.46
N MET A 105 20.81 4.06 18.27
CA MET A 105 21.19 4.72 17.02
C MET A 105 20.57 6.12 16.94
N ASP A 106 21.36 7.14 16.57
CA ASP A 106 20.83 8.46 16.21
C ASP A 106 19.91 8.34 14.99
N ALA A 107 18.66 8.79 15.11
CA ALA A 107 17.65 8.62 14.07
C ALA A 107 17.87 9.51 12.84
N PHE A 108 18.63 10.59 12.94
CA PHE A 108 18.84 11.55 11.86
C PHE A 108 20.21 11.41 11.20
N HIS A 109 21.23 11.12 12.01
CA HIS A 109 22.62 11.00 11.60
C HIS A 109 23.27 9.73 12.19
N PRO A 110 22.85 8.52 11.78
CA PRO A 110 23.45 7.29 12.24
C PRO A 110 24.97 7.25 12.00
N ALA A 111 25.73 6.87 13.03
CA ALA A 111 27.16 6.68 12.88
C ALA A 111 27.47 5.46 11.98
N ALA A 112 28.52 5.56 11.16
CA ALA A 112 28.89 4.53 10.20
C ALA A 112 29.16 3.16 10.84
N ASN A 113 29.81 3.14 12.01
CA ASN A 113 30.07 1.93 12.79
C ASN A 113 28.78 1.25 13.28
N THR A 114 27.76 2.02 13.64
CA THR A 114 26.44 1.48 14.01
C THR A 114 25.79 0.77 12.83
N LEU A 115 25.82 1.37 11.63
CA LEU A 115 25.30 0.74 10.41
C LEU A 115 26.07 -0.56 10.07
N ILE A 116 27.40 -0.55 10.23
CA ILE A 116 28.23 -1.74 10.04
C ILE A 116 27.86 -2.84 11.04
N ALA A 117 27.67 -2.51 12.31
CA ALA A 117 27.27 -3.47 13.35
C ALA A 117 25.91 -4.13 13.03
N TRP A 118 24.97 -3.36 12.49
CA TRP A 118 23.64 -3.83 12.11
C TRP A 118 23.58 -4.61 10.79
N GLY A 119 24.68 -4.69 10.04
CA GLY A 119 24.74 -5.50 8.82
C GLY A 119 24.66 -4.71 7.52
N SER A 120 25.18 -3.47 7.48
CA SER A 120 25.36 -2.75 6.21
C SER A 120 26.26 -3.53 5.24
N ASN A 121 26.12 -3.21 3.95
CA ASN A 121 26.98 -3.78 2.92
C ASN A 121 28.34 -3.08 3.00
N PHE A 122 29.22 -3.67 3.79
CA PHE A 122 30.54 -3.12 4.11
C PHE A 122 31.63 -4.02 3.53
N SER A 123 32.36 -3.54 2.51
CA SER A 123 33.23 -4.39 1.68
C SER A 123 34.14 -5.33 2.47
N PRO A 124 34.88 -4.87 3.51
CA PRO A 124 35.79 -5.74 4.25
C PRO A 124 35.09 -6.91 4.97
N LEU A 125 33.83 -6.74 5.38
CA LEU A 125 33.09 -7.81 6.06
C LEU A 125 32.26 -8.64 5.08
N THR A 126 31.61 -7.99 4.11
CA THR A 126 30.77 -8.70 3.12
C THR A 126 31.62 -9.67 2.29
N LEU A 127 32.81 -9.24 1.84
CA LEU A 127 33.69 -10.06 1.01
C LEU A 127 34.47 -11.13 1.80
N HIS A 128 34.62 -10.97 3.12
CA HIS A 128 35.46 -11.84 3.95
C HIS A 128 34.65 -12.54 5.06
N GLY A 129 33.51 -13.10 4.71
CA GLY A 129 32.79 -14.07 5.56
C GLY A 129 31.42 -13.63 6.06
N GLN A 130 30.90 -12.47 5.63
CA GLN A 130 29.56 -12.00 6.01
C GLN A 130 28.64 -11.72 4.81
N PRO A 131 28.40 -12.70 3.91
CA PRO A 131 27.62 -12.48 2.68
C PRO A 131 26.15 -12.14 2.93
N TRP A 132 25.60 -12.45 4.11
CA TRP A 132 24.23 -12.04 4.48
C TRP A 132 24.05 -10.52 4.45
N ARG A 133 25.14 -9.74 4.56
CA ARG A 133 25.17 -8.29 4.41
C ARG A 133 24.63 -7.79 3.08
N LEU A 134 24.74 -8.60 2.02
CA LEU A 134 24.18 -8.28 0.71
C LEU A 134 22.67 -8.06 0.76
N LEU A 135 21.99 -8.81 1.63
CA LEU A 135 20.54 -8.74 1.81
C LEU A 135 20.13 -7.87 3.00
N THR A 136 20.81 -7.99 4.15
CA THR A 136 20.42 -7.23 5.35
C THR A 136 20.56 -5.73 5.14
N SER A 137 21.54 -5.27 4.36
CA SER A 137 21.73 -3.87 4.02
C SER A 137 20.49 -3.22 3.37
N CYS A 138 19.66 -4.01 2.68
CA CYS A 138 18.45 -3.54 2.02
C CYS A 138 17.35 -3.11 3.00
N PHE A 139 17.48 -3.45 4.28
CA PHE A 139 16.50 -3.11 5.32
C PHE A 139 17.02 -2.06 6.33
N LEU A 140 18.29 -1.69 6.22
CA LEU A 140 18.91 -0.64 7.04
C LEU A 140 18.76 0.72 6.36
N HIS A 141 18.65 1.79 7.14
CA HIS A 141 18.50 3.14 6.60
C HIS A 141 19.40 4.13 7.36
N GLY A 142 20.07 4.99 6.59
CA GLY A 142 21.00 6.02 7.09
C GLY A 142 20.31 7.26 7.67
N GLY A 143 19.14 7.10 8.29
CA GLY A 143 18.37 8.17 8.93
C GLY A 143 16.90 8.24 8.50
N VAL A 144 16.11 9.04 9.21
CA VAL A 144 14.66 9.18 8.99
C VAL A 144 14.33 9.64 7.57
N ALA A 145 15.02 10.63 7.04
CA ALA A 145 14.75 11.12 5.67
C ALA A 145 14.99 10.01 4.62
N HIS A 146 16.05 9.25 4.79
CA HIS A 146 16.37 8.13 3.90
C HIS A 146 15.32 7.01 3.99
N LEU A 147 14.83 6.69 5.19
CA LEU A 147 13.73 5.74 5.39
C LEU A 147 12.42 6.22 4.77
N LEU A 148 12.06 7.49 4.97
CA LEU A 148 10.81 8.06 4.46
C LEU A 148 10.77 8.04 2.93
N LEU A 149 11.84 8.47 2.27
CA LEU A 149 11.92 8.47 0.81
C LEU A 149 11.82 7.06 0.23
N ASN A 150 12.55 6.09 0.80
CA ASN A 150 12.44 4.69 0.38
C ASN A 150 11.05 4.11 0.65
N SER A 151 10.42 4.45 1.78
CA SER A 151 9.09 3.97 2.14
C SER A 151 8.04 4.51 1.16
N LEU A 152 8.11 5.80 0.80
CA LEU A 152 7.24 6.37 -0.21
C LEU A 152 7.45 5.71 -1.57
N ALA A 153 8.69 5.59 -2.03
CA ALA A 153 9.01 4.94 -3.29
C ALA A 153 8.54 3.48 -3.32
N LEU A 154 8.78 2.72 -2.25
CA LEU A 154 8.32 1.34 -2.11
C LEU A 154 6.80 1.24 -2.06
N LEU A 155 6.10 2.16 -1.41
CA LEU A 155 4.63 2.15 -1.39
C LEU A 155 4.06 2.33 -2.80
N PHE A 156 4.59 3.28 -3.57
CA PHE A 156 4.13 3.53 -4.94
C PHE A 156 4.56 2.42 -5.92
N LEU A 157 5.87 2.15 -6.02
CA LEU A 157 6.41 1.18 -6.98
C LEU A 157 6.15 -0.26 -6.57
N GLY A 158 6.20 -0.57 -5.28
CA GLY A 158 5.84 -1.88 -4.74
C GLY A 158 4.39 -2.21 -5.08
N ARG A 159 3.44 -1.31 -4.78
CA ARG A 159 2.03 -1.56 -5.11
C ARG A 159 1.77 -1.70 -6.60
N LEU A 160 2.36 -0.83 -7.41
CA LEU A 160 2.28 -0.93 -8.86
C LEU A 160 2.79 -2.31 -9.32
N SER A 161 4.00 -2.69 -8.89
CA SER A 161 4.63 -3.94 -9.27
C SER A 161 3.85 -5.16 -8.76
N GLU A 162 3.37 -5.14 -7.52
CA GLU A 162 2.54 -6.23 -6.95
C GLU A 162 1.25 -6.43 -7.74
N THR A 163 0.63 -5.33 -8.17
CA THR A 163 -0.59 -5.39 -9.00
C THR A 163 -0.28 -5.96 -10.39
N LEU A 164 0.89 -5.67 -10.94
CA LEU A 164 1.28 -6.15 -12.28
C LEU A 164 1.71 -7.61 -12.31
N VAL A 165 2.45 -8.08 -11.31
CA VAL A 165 3.07 -9.42 -11.34
C VAL A 165 2.65 -10.34 -10.18
N GLY A 166 1.93 -9.83 -9.20
CA GLY A 166 1.52 -10.54 -7.99
C GLY A 166 2.59 -10.56 -6.89
N PRO A 167 2.21 -10.94 -5.66
CA PRO A 167 3.04 -10.86 -4.46
C PRO A 167 4.34 -11.67 -4.56
N GLY A 168 4.27 -12.92 -5.01
CA GLY A 168 5.45 -13.80 -5.06
C GLY A 168 6.51 -13.33 -6.06
N ARG A 169 6.08 -12.80 -7.22
CA ARG A 169 7.00 -12.25 -8.23
C ARG A 169 7.58 -10.92 -7.77
N LEU A 170 6.78 -10.06 -7.13
CA LEU A 170 7.27 -8.85 -6.48
C LEU A 170 8.38 -9.18 -5.46
N LEU A 171 8.11 -10.09 -4.53
CA LEU A 171 9.05 -10.45 -3.48
C LEU A 171 10.37 -10.96 -4.07
N LEU A 172 10.28 -11.85 -5.06
CA LEU A 172 11.46 -12.39 -5.75
C LEU A 172 12.26 -11.27 -6.43
N THR A 173 11.59 -10.39 -7.19
CA THR A 173 12.27 -9.26 -7.84
C THR A 173 12.94 -8.36 -6.81
N TYR A 174 12.25 -7.99 -5.73
CA TYR A 174 12.79 -7.11 -4.69
C TYR A 174 14.05 -7.71 -4.06
N LEU A 175 14.01 -8.99 -3.65
CA LEU A 175 15.15 -9.66 -3.00
C LEU A 175 16.33 -9.83 -3.96
N LEU A 176 16.08 -10.29 -5.20
CA LEU A 176 17.14 -10.48 -6.19
C LEU A 176 17.78 -9.14 -6.58
N SER A 177 16.99 -8.09 -6.79
CA SER A 177 17.51 -6.77 -7.11
C SER A 177 18.25 -6.12 -5.95
N GLY A 178 17.83 -6.36 -4.70
CA GLY A 178 18.61 -5.96 -3.53
C GLY A 178 20.00 -6.59 -3.52
N ILE A 179 20.07 -7.92 -3.71
CA ILE A 179 21.35 -8.64 -3.79
C ILE A 179 22.17 -8.18 -5.00
N GLY A 180 21.56 -8.08 -6.18
CA GLY A 180 22.23 -7.66 -7.42
C GLY A 180 22.78 -6.22 -7.32
N GLY A 181 22.03 -5.32 -6.68
CA GLY A 181 22.49 -3.97 -6.33
C GLY A 181 23.69 -4.01 -5.39
N SER A 182 23.59 -4.73 -4.27
CA SER A 182 24.69 -4.88 -3.31
C SER A 182 25.96 -5.46 -3.94
N LEU A 183 25.82 -6.45 -4.82
CA LEU A 183 26.94 -7.05 -5.56
C LEU A 183 27.59 -6.06 -6.53
N PHE A 184 26.79 -5.33 -7.31
CA PHE A 184 27.31 -4.34 -8.26
C PHE A 184 27.98 -3.18 -7.53
N SER A 185 27.44 -2.76 -6.37
CA SER A 185 28.08 -1.80 -5.48
C SER A 185 29.48 -2.24 -5.02
N LEU A 186 29.61 -3.49 -4.54
CA LEU A 186 30.91 -4.03 -4.14
C LEU A 186 31.90 -4.11 -5.30
N TRP A 187 31.43 -4.43 -6.50
CA TRP A 187 32.25 -4.47 -7.70
C TRP A 187 32.71 -3.07 -8.15
N TRP A 188 31.85 -2.07 -8.03
CA TRP A 188 32.11 -0.69 -8.47
C TRP A 188 33.07 0.06 -7.54
N HIS A 189 32.91 -0.09 -6.23
CA HIS A 189 33.64 0.68 -5.22
C HIS A 189 34.93 -0.02 -4.78
N SER A 190 36.01 0.18 -5.55
CA SER A 190 37.32 -0.44 -5.31
C SER A 190 38.01 -0.01 -4.00
N ALA A 191 37.72 1.19 -3.50
CA ALA A 191 38.24 1.69 -2.22
C ALA A 191 37.46 1.18 -0.99
N GLY A 192 36.45 0.34 -1.20
CA GLY A 192 35.51 -0.10 -0.18
C GLY A 192 34.28 0.81 -0.09
N ILE A 193 33.17 0.23 0.37
CA ILE A 193 31.88 0.92 0.54
C ILE A 193 31.28 0.55 1.89
N ASN A 194 30.43 1.43 2.42
CA ASN A 194 29.48 1.15 3.50
C ASN A 194 28.09 1.60 3.04
N SER A 195 27.31 0.65 2.50
CA SER A 195 26.04 0.95 1.84
C SER A 195 24.84 0.36 2.60
N VAL A 196 23.75 1.12 2.65
CA VAL A 196 22.47 0.75 3.28
C VAL A 196 21.32 1.31 2.44
N GLY A 197 20.14 0.71 2.55
CA GLY A 197 18.91 1.23 1.99
C GLY A 197 18.20 0.25 1.07
N ALA A 198 16.87 0.33 1.06
CA ALA A 198 16.01 -0.43 0.17
C ALA A 198 16.14 -0.03 -1.31
N SER A 199 16.77 1.10 -1.60
CA SER A 199 16.73 1.73 -2.92
C SER A 199 17.29 0.87 -4.04
N GLY A 200 18.30 0.02 -3.79
CA GLY A 200 18.77 -0.95 -4.81
C GLY A 200 17.66 -1.92 -5.25
N ALA A 201 16.89 -2.44 -4.29
CA ALA A 201 15.73 -3.28 -4.57
C ALA A 201 14.60 -2.51 -5.26
N ILE A 202 14.36 -1.26 -4.87
CA ILE A 202 13.36 -0.37 -5.49
C ILE A 202 13.73 -0.03 -6.94
N PHE A 203 15.01 0.22 -7.23
CA PHE A 203 15.50 0.36 -8.61
C PHE A 203 15.29 -0.92 -9.43
N GLY A 204 15.37 -2.08 -8.78
CA GLY A 204 14.88 -3.33 -9.34
C GLY A 204 13.42 -3.30 -9.79
N LEU A 205 12.54 -2.69 -9.01
CA LEU A 205 11.13 -2.53 -9.37
C LEU A 205 10.95 -1.59 -10.56
N TYR A 206 11.72 -0.50 -10.64
CA TYR A 206 11.75 0.33 -11.85
C TYR A 206 12.18 -0.50 -13.09
N GLY A 207 13.21 -1.32 -12.95
CA GLY A 207 13.71 -2.19 -14.03
C GLY A 207 12.67 -3.23 -14.46
N LEU A 208 11.98 -3.83 -13.49
CA LEU A 208 10.87 -4.75 -13.76
C LEU A 208 9.77 -4.04 -14.54
N VAL A 209 9.26 -2.91 -14.03
CA VAL A 209 8.17 -2.14 -14.66
C VAL A 209 8.55 -1.74 -16.09
N LEU A 210 9.77 -1.23 -16.30
CA LEU A 210 10.26 -0.87 -17.62
C LEU A 210 10.27 -2.07 -18.57
N MET A 211 10.80 -3.21 -18.13
CA MET A 211 10.86 -4.42 -18.96
C MET A 211 9.46 -4.95 -19.30
N LEU A 212 8.51 -4.94 -18.35
CA LEU A 212 7.13 -5.34 -18.61
C LEU A 212 6.46 -4.44 -19.65
N ALA A 213 6.67 -3.12 -19.54
CA ALA A 213 6.11 -2.13 -20.46
C ALA A 213 6.70 -2.27 -21.88
N LEU A 214 8.01 -2.49 -21.99
CA LEU A 214 8.70 -2.67 -23.28
C LEU A 214 8.31 -3.99 -23.97
N THR A 215 8.17 -5.09 -23.22
CA THR A 215 7.94 -6.42 -23.80
C THR A 215 6.47 -6.82 -23.89
N GLY A 216 5.58 -6.08 -23.22
CA GLY A 216 4.18 -6.46 -23.10
C GLY A 216 4.00 -7.84 -22.44
N ALA A 217 4.80 -8.13 -21.41
CA ALA A 217 4.71 -9.39 -20.66
C ALA A 217 3.39 -9.50 -19.86
N VAL A 218 2.75 -8.37 -19.57
CA VAL A 218 1.45 -8.26 -18.93
C VAL A 218 0.48 -7.53 -19.89
N PRO A 219 -0.81 -7.92 -19.95
CA PRO A 219 -1.81 -7.21 -20.74
C PRO A 219 -1.91 -5.73 -20.33
N MET A 220 -1.68 -4.84 -21.28
CA MET A 220 -1.71 -3.38 -21.08
C MET A 220 -2.13 -2.69 -22.38
N THR A 221 -2.86 -1.59 -22.27
CA THR A 221 -3.11 -0.69 -23.41
C THR A 221 -1.82 0.04 -23.80
N LYS A 222 -1.77 0.59 -25.03
CA LYS A 222 -0.63 1.40 -25.47
C LYS A 222 -0.38 2.60 -24.55
N ALA A 223 -1.46 3.26 -24.11
CA ALA A 223 -1.40 4.39 -23.19
C ALA A 223 -0.74 3.98 -21.86
N GLN A 224 -1.18 2.87 -21.25
CA GLN A 224 -0.59 2.37 -20.01
C GLN A 224 0.91 2.07 -20.17
N ARG A 225 1.32 1.44 -21.26
CA ARG A 225 2.75 1.16 -21.51
C ARG A 225 3.57 2.45 -21.59
N TYR A 226 3.11 3.44 -22.35
CA TYR A 226 3.81 4.72 -22.45
C TYR A 226 3.85 5.44 -21.11
N SER A 227 2.77 5.45 -20.34
CA SER A 227 2.77 6.03 -18.99
C SER A 227 3.81 5.38 -18.08
N LEU A 228 3.96 4.05 -18.12
CA LEU A 228 4.96 3.35 -17.31
C LEU A 228 6.40 3.61 -17.78
N ILE A 229 6.64 3.67 -19.09
CA ILE A 229 7.95 4.03 -19.63
C ILE A 229 8.30 5.46 -19.20
N TRP A 230 7.38 6.41 -19.36
CA TRP A 230 7.59 7.80 -18.93
C TRP A 230 7.79 7.95 -17.43
N LEU A 231 7.04 7.19 -16.61
CA LEU A 231 7.24 7.15 -15.16
C LEU A 231 8.70 6.80 -14.83
N VAL A 232 9.24 5.73 -15.42
CA VAL A 232 10.62 5.30 -15.18
C VAL A 232 11.62 6.34 -15.69
N LEU A 233 11.43 6.85 -16.91
CA LEU A 233 12.33 7.83 -17.53
C LEU A 233 12.36 9.18 -16.78
N LEU A 234 11.28 9.55 -16.09
CA LEU A 234 11.23 10.79 -15.30
C LEU A 234 11.80 10.62 -13.90
N LEU A 235 11.52 9.50 -13.22
CA LEU A 235 11.89 9.33 -11.81
C LEU A 235 13.34 8.86 -11.63
N VAL A 236 13.81 7.92 -12.46
CA VAL A 236 15.16 7.34 -12.31
C VAL A 236 16.28 8.38 -12.38
N PRO A 237 16.30 9.33 -13.34
CA PRO A 237 17.35 10.33 -13.39
C PRO A 237 17.41 11.23 -12.14
N GLY A 238 16.24 11.61 -11.60
CA GLY A 238 16.16 12.43 -10.39
C GLY A 238 16.70 11.72 -9.16
N GLU A 239 16.44 10.41 -9.03
CA GLU A 239 16.99 9.62 -7.93
C GLU A 239 18.50 9.39 -8.07
N LEU A 240 19.02 9.22 -9.29
CA LEU A 240 20.47 9.09 -9.53
C LEU A 240 21.23 10.41 -9.30
N GLU A 241 20.58 11.57 -9.46
CA GLU A 241 21.17 12.87 -9.10
C GLU A 241 21.54 12.94 -7.61
N ALA A 242 20.75 12.32 -6.74
CA ALA A 242 21.03 12.29 -5.30
C ALA A 242 22.36 11.58 -4.98
N GLY A 243 22.71 10.52 -5.72
CA GLY A 243 23.98 9.82 -5.55
C GLY A 243 25.20 10.60 -6.07
N LEU A 244 25.00 11.55 -7.00
CA LEU A 244 26.07 12.49 -7.39
C LEU A 244 26.48 13.40 -6.23
N LYS A 245 25.58 13.63 -5.27
CA LYS A 245 25.83 14.40 -4.04
C LYS A 245 26.41 13.53 -2.91
N ALA A 246 26.85 12.29 -3.22
CA ALA A 246 27.41 11.31 -2.28
C ALA A 246 26.51 10.95 -1.08
N THR A 247 25.19 11.16 -1.21
CA THR A 247 24.21 10.82 -0.18
C THR A 247 23.65 9.41 -0.33
N THR A 248 23.84 8.80 -1.51
CA THR A 248 23.30 7.47 -1.86
C THR A 248 24.25 6.73 -2.81
N ASP A 249 24.09 5.41 -2.89
CA ASP A 249 24.94 4.52 -3.67
C ASP A 249 24.37 4.22 -5.06
N ASN A 250 24.77 5.04 -6.05
CA ASN A 250 24.32 4.90 -7.43
C ASN A 250 24.73 3.56 -8.07
N ALA A 251 25.82 2.93 -7.62
CA ALA A 251 26.18 1.61 -8.13
C ALA A 251 25.12 0.58 -7.71
N ALA A 252 24.68 0.61 -6.44
CA ALA A 252 23.59 -0.25 -5.99
C ALA A 252 22.29 -0.03 -6.78
N HIS A 253 21.97 1.23 -7.13
CA HIS A 253 20.83 1.57 -7.98
C HIS A 253 20.93 0.96 -9.38
N LEU A 254 22.08 1.13 -10.04
CA LEU A 254 22.30 0.59 -11.39
C LEU A 254 22.26 -0.94 -11.42
N GLY A 255 22.89 -1.60 -10.43
CA GLY A 255 22.85 -3.05 -10.30
C GLY A 255 21.44 -3.58 -10.03
N GLY A 256 20.70 -2.86 -9.18
CA GLY A 256 19.28 -3.15 -8.91
C GLY A 256 18.42 -3.06 -10.17
N LEU A 257 18.52 -1.94 -10.89
CA LEU A 257 17.82 -1.69 -12.15
C LEU A 257 18.09 -2.76 -13.20
N ALA A 258 19.37 -3.09 -13.41
CA ALA A 258 19.79 -4.14 -14.33
C ALA A 258 19.20 -5.50 -13.93
N THR A 259 19.24 -5.84 -12.64
CA THR A 259 18.64 -7.09 -12.14
C THR A 259 17.13 -7.13 -12.38
N GLY A 260 16.44 -6.02 -12.16
CA GLY A 260 15.01 -5.89 -12.42
C GLY A 260 14.64 -6.10 -13.88
N LEU A 261 15.42 -5.51 -14.79
CA LEU A 261 15.28 -5.72 -16.24
C LEU A 261 15.42 -7.21 -16.61
N LEU A 262 16.45 -7.88 -16.06
CA LEU A 262 16.68 -9.30 -16.31
C LEU A 262 15.51 -10.17 -15.79
N VAL A 263 15.06 -9.94 -14.55
CA VAL A 263 13.94 -10.67 -13.96
C VAL A 263 12.64 -10.46 -14.75
N GLY A 264 12.36 -9.23 -15.19
CA GLY A 264 11.22 -8.93 -16.05
C GLY A 264 11.28 -9.66 -17.39
N GLY A 265 12.47 -9.79 -17.97
CA GLY A 265 12.70 -10.54 -19.21
C GLY A 265 12.44 -12.03 -19.03
N VAL A 266 12.84 -12.60 -17.88
CA VAL A 266 12.52 -14.00 -17.53
C VAL A 266 11.00 -14.19 -17.38
N PHE A 267 10.28 -13.26 -16.75
CA PHE A 267 8.83 -13.36 -16.63
C PHE A 267 8.12 -13.33 -17.99
N LYS A 268 8.65 -12.57 -18.96
CA LYS A 268 8.17 -12.61 -20.35
C LYS A 268 8.36 -14.00 -20.97
N ALA A 269 9.52 -14.61 -20.77
CA ALA A 269 9.87 -15.90 -21.37
C ALA A 269 9.05 -17.07 -20.77
N VAL A 270 8.79 -17.04 -19.46
CA VAL A 270 8.06 -18.11 -18.75
C VAL A 270 6.53 -18.00 -18.92
N GLY A 271 6.01 -16.83 -19.30
CA GLY A 271 4.59 -16.59 -19.52
C GLY A 271 3.76 -16.38 -18.24
N PRO A 272 2.44 -16.11 -18.39
CA PRO A 272 1.54 -15.94 -17.25
C PRO A 272 1.42 -17.26 -16.45
N ARG A 273 1.41 -17.19 -15.13
CA ARG A 273 0.94 -18.33 -14.32
C ARG A 273 -0.58 -18.41 -14.50
N ARG A 274 -1.07 -19.57 -14.96
CA ARG A 274 -2.50 -19.88 -15.05
C ARG A 274 -3.10 -20.00 -13.64
#